data_AF-A0A969BEE2-F1
#
_entry.id   AF-A0A969BEE2-F1
#
_cell.length_a   1.000
_cell.length_b   1.000
_cell.length_c   1.000
_cell.angle_alpha   90.00
_cell.angle_beta   90.00
_cell.angle_gamma   90.00
#
_symmetry.space_group_name_H-M   'P 1'
#
loop_
_entity.id
_entity.type
_entity.pdbx_description
1 polymer ?
#
loop_
_entity_poly.entity_id
_entity_poly.type
_entity_poly.pdbx_seq_one_letter_code
_entity_poly.pdbx_strand_id
1 'polypeptide(L)'
;MKVADLPALVIEELCQSEYWRIDIDPGLDAKHEFFMRWEYLLPNSRTADYEEEEVAEFINFDGYDLLLPIGRAHHPHMHLLRLNPSADKNSLTLFLFDTYLSNWFTDVRDARYGFLAVAERYQNHGCDFYIASYYHFSYLVGREYEMAREIMQQRLSS
;
A
#
# COMPACT_ATOMS: atom_id res chain seq x y z
N MET A 1 -9.25 -8.08 -7.91
CA MET A 1 -8.63 -9.42 -7.80
C MET A 1 -8.58 -9.87 -6.33
N LYS A 2 -8.30 -11.14 -6.01
CA LYS A 2 -7.89 -11.57 -4.65
C LYS A 2 -6.55 -12.31 -4.68
N VAL A 3 -5.76 -12.20 -3.62
CA VAL A 3 -4.47 -12.90 -3.50
C VAL A 3 -4.67 -14.42 -3.54
N ALA A 4 -5.75 -14.93 -2.94
CA ALA A 4 -6.11 -16.35 -2.98
C ALA A 4 -6.38 -16.89 -4.40
N ASP A 5 -6.66 -16.02 -5.37
CA ASP A 5 -6.91 -16.40 -6.76
C ASP A 5 -5.60 -16.41 -7.59
N LEU A 6 -4.46 -15.98 -7.03
CA LEU A 6 -3.18 -15.98 -7.73
C LEU A 6 -2.63 -17.40 -7.91
N PRO A 7 -2.02 -17.72 -9.07
CA PRO A 7 -1.29 -18.96 -9.24
C PRO A 7 -0.16 -19.10 -8.21
N ALA A 8 0.08 -20.31 -7.71
CA ALA A 8 1.16 -20.58 -6.75
C ALA A 8 2.54 -20.12 -7.25
N LEU A 9 2.80 -20.22 -8.56
CA LEU A 9 4.03 -19.73 -9.19
C LEU A 9 4.20 -18.20 -9.08
N VAL A 10 3.10 -17.44 -9.08
CA VAL A 10 3.14 -15.98 -8.87
C VAL A 10 3.53 -15.70 -7.43
N ILE A 11 2.89 -16.36 -6.45
CA ILE A 11 3.24 -16.19 -5.02
C ILE A 11 4.71 -16.55 -4.77
N GLU A 12 5.18 -17.67 -5.33
CA GLU A 12 6.58 -18.10 -5.23
C GLU A 12 7.54 -17.06 -5.81
N GLU A 13 7.27 -16.57 -7.04
CA GLU A 13 8.07 -15.55 -7.70
C GLU A 13 8.14 -14.26 -6.88
N LEU A 14 6.99 -13.75 -6.42
CA LEU A 14 6.93 -12.50 -5.63
C LEU A 14 7.69 -12.64 -4.31
N CYS A 15 7.64 -13.82 -3.66
CA CYS A 15 8.33 -14.05 -2.39
C CYS A 15 9.85 -14.22 -2.53
N GLN A 16 10.31 -14.85 -3.62
CA GLN A 16 11.72 -15.22 -3.79
C GLN A 16 12.52 -14.23 -4.64
N SER A 17 11.88 -13.47 -5.52
CA SER A 17 12.56 -12.58 -6.46
C SER A 17 13.26 -11.40 -5.77
N GLU A 18 14.47 -11.09 -6.22
CA GLU A 18 15.17 -9.83 -5.85
C GLU A 18 14.57 -8.61 -6.55
N TYR A 19 13.86 -8.82 -7.67
CA TYR A 19 13.25 -7.74 -8.45
C TYR A 19 12.03 -7.16 -7.73
N TRP A 20 11.16 -8.03 -7.21
CA TRP A 20 9.89 -7.62 -6.60
C TRP A 20 10.01 -7.17 -5.15
N ARG A 21 11.20 -6.81 -4.66
CA ARG A 21 11.35 -6.26 -3.30
C ARG A 21 10.62 -4.92 -3.15
N ILE A 22 10.18 -4.63 -1.93
CA ILE A 22 9.55 -3.36 -1.58
C ILE A 22 10.60 -2.51 -0.88
N ASP A 23 10.88 -1.33 -1.39
CA ASP A 23 11.58 -0.29 -0.61
C ASP A 23 10.54 0.41 0.27
N ILE A 24 10.75 0.39 1.59
CA ILE A 24 9.78 0.86 2.58
C ILE A 24 10.41 1.75 3.63
N ASP A 25 9.74 2.87 3.88
CA ASP A 25 9.86 3.67 5.10
C ASP A 25 8.52 3.59 5.84
N PRO A 26 8.41 2.78 6.91
CA PRO A 26 7.18 2.62 7.66
C PRO A 26 6.77 3.88 8.46
N GLY A 27 7.65 4.89 8.56
CA GLY A 27 7.36 6.15 9.21
C GLY A 27 7.44 6.13 10.75
N LEU A 28 7.38 7.34 11.33
CA LEU A 28 7.47 7.71 12.75
C LEU A 28 8.79 7.28 13.45
N ASP A 29 9.78 8.18 13.41
CA ASP A 29 11.09 8.10 14.08
C ASP A 29 12.02 6.92 13.71
N ALA A 30 11.60 6.02 12.82
CA ALA A 30 12.49 5.05 12.19
C ALA A 30 13.41 5.77 11.18
N LYS A 31 14.65 6.08 11.55
CA LYS A 31 15.66 6.68 10.65
C LYS A 31 16.20 5.70 9.58
N HIS A 32 15.52 4.58 9.34
CA HIS A 32 16.05 3.50 8.54
C HIS A 32 15.05 3.12 7.44
N GLU A 33 15.40 3.53 6.22
CA GLU A 33 14.90 2.92 5.00
C GLU A 33 15.43 1.48 4.94
N PHE A 34 14.55 0.52 4.69
CA PHE A 34 14.96 -0.86 4.44
C PHE A 34 14.12 -1.45 3.32
N PHE A 35 14.63 -2.51 2.70
CA PHE A 35 13.82 -3.30 1.79
C PHE A 35 13.09 -4.41 2.57
N MET A 36 11.85 -4.67 2.19
CA MET A 36 11.04 -5.78 2.65
C MET A 36 10.77 -6.74 1.49
N ARG A 37 10.70 -8.03 1.80
CA ARG A 37 10.29 -9.06 0.84
C ARG A 37 8.79 -9.33 0.99
N TRP A 38 8.11 -9.64 -0.11
CA TRP A 38 6.72 -10.06 -0.08
C TRP A 38 6.48 -11.36 0.71
N GLU A 39 7.52 -12.16 0.98
CA GLU A 39 7.41 -13.35 1.84
C GLU A 39 6.92 -13.04 3.26
N TYR A 40 7.01 -11.79 3.72
CA TYR A 40 6.50 -11.37 5.04
C TYR A 40 5.05 -10.85 4.99
N LEU A 41 4.49 -10.73 3.79
CA LEU A 41 3.21 -10.06 3.55
C LEU A 41 2.21 -10.95 2.80
N LEU A 42 2.67 -11.97 2.05
CA LEU A 42 1.82 -12.87 1.28
C LEU A 42 1.68 -14.23 1.93
N PRO A 43 0.56 -14.97 1.69
CA PRO A 43 0.36 -16.30 2.24
C PRO A 43 1.50 -17.29 1.92
N ASN A 44 2.27 -17.65 2.94
CA ASN A 44 3.29 -18.70 2.88
C ASN A 44 3.60 -19.22 4.31
N SER A 45 4.64 -20.05 4.46
CA SER A 45 5.00 -20.62 5.77
C SER A 45 5.40 -19.58 6.83
N ARG A 46 5.87 -18.39 6.44
CA ARG A 46 6.23 -17.30 7.37
C ARG A 46 5.04 -16.52 7.90
N THR A 47 3.95 -16.48 7.14
CA THR A 47 2.71 -15.79 7.49
C THR A 47 1.63 -16.78 7.92
N ALA A 48 2.01 -18.03 8.24
CA ALA A 48 1.06 -19.08 8.59
C ALA A 48 0.31 -18.79 9.89
N ASP A 49 0.95 -18.05 10.80
CA ASP A 49 0.38 -17.63 12.09
C ASP A 49 -0.25 -16.23 12.02
N TYR A 50 -0.29 -15.58 10.85
CA TYR A 50 -0.91 -14.26 10.69
C TYR A 50 -2.41 -14.44 10.50
N GLU A 51 -3.19 -13.49 11.02
CA GLU A 51 -4.61 -13.40 10.70
C GLU A 51 -4.79 -12.98 9.23
N GLU A 52 -5.91 -13.36 8.61
CA GLU A 52 -6.18 -13.01 7.20
C GLU A 52 -6.18 -11.50 6.95
N GLU A 53 -6.53 -10.72 7.98
CA GLU A 53 -6.55 -9.26 7.92
C GLU A 53 -5.16 -8.61 8.00
N GLU A 54 -4.13 -9.37 8.41
CA GLU A 54 -2.75 -8.89 8.56
C GLU A 54 -1.91 -9.09 7.29
N VAL A 55 -2.31 -10.02 6.41
CA VAL A 55 -1.62 -10.26 5.13
C VAL A 55 -2.07 -9.27 4.05
N ALA A 56 -1.16 -8.98 3.13
CA ALA A 56 -1.43 -8.11 1.99
C ALA A 56 -2.54 -8.68 1.11
N GLU A 57 -3.42 -7.79 0.66
CA GLU A 57 -4.53 -8.11 -0.22
C GLU A 57 -4.64 -7.06 -1.33
N PHE A 58 -5.25 -7.42 -2.45
CA PHE A 58 -5.57 -6.48 -3.50
C PHE A 58 -6.57 -5.42 -3.04
N ILE A 59 -6.25 -4.18 -3.33
CA ILE A 59 -7.16 -3.04 -3.29
C ILE A 59 -7.37 -2.52 -4.71
N ASN A 60 -8.59 -2.10 -5.03
CA ASN A 60 -8.89 -1.49 -6.33
C ASN A 60 -9.01 0.02 -6.18
N PHE A 61 -8.17 0.76 -6.89
CA PHE A 61 -8.26 2.22 -6.99
C PHE A 61 -8.46 2.61 -8.45
N ASP A 62 -9.55 3.32 -8.75
CA ASP A 62 -9.88 3.80 -10.09
C ASP A 62 -9.79 2.74 -11.20
N GLY A 63 -10.12 1.48 -10.88
CA GLY A 63 -10.06 0.34 -11.81
C GLY A 63 -8.71 -0.37 -11.88
N TYR A 64 -7.71 0.06 -11.12
CA TYR A 64 -6.41 -0.59 -11.00
C TYR A 64 -6.39 -1.54 -9.81
N ASP A 65 -6.21 -2.83 -10.06
CA ASP A 65 -5.93 -3.82 -9.01
C ASP A 65 -4.48 -3.65 -8.54
N LEU A 66 -4.32 -3.33 -7.26
CA LEU A 66 -3.06 -2.97 -6.62
C LEU A 66 -2.77 -3.87 -5.43
N LEU A 67 -1.55 -4.38 -5.38
CA LEU A 67 -0.99 -5.07 -4.22
C LEU A 67 -0.05 -4.10 -3.49
N LEU A 68 -0.49 -3.62 -2.33
CA LEU A 68 0.26 -2.72 -1.45
C LEU A 68 0.83 -3.51 -0.27
N PRO A 69 1.93 -3.05 0.37
CA PRO A 69 2.56 -3.76 1.48
C PRO A 69 1.86 -3.47 2.82
N ILE A 70 0.53 -3.58 2.84
CA ILE A 70 -0.33 -3.33 4.00
C ILE A 70 -1.34 -4.46 4.13
N GLY A 71 -1.72 -4.80 5.36
CA GLY A 71 -2.75 -5.82 5.61
C GLY A 71 -4.15 -5.36 5.18
N ARG A 72 -5.03 -6.31 4.88
CA ARG A 72 -6.43 -6.04 4.49
C ARG A 72 -7.18 -5.18 5.52
N ALA A 73 -6.82 -5.27 6.81
CA ALA A 73 -7.40 -4.45 7.87
C ALA A 73 -7.32 -2.94 7.59
N HIS A 74 -6.30 -2.49 6.84
CA HIS A 74 -6.12 -1.09 6.48
C HIS A 74 -7.11 -0.64 5.40
N HIS A 75 -7.61 -1.53 4.53
CA HIS A 75 -8.34 -1.16 3.32
C HIS A 75 -9.55 -0.25 3.56
N PRO A 76 -10.41 -0.45 4.58
CA PRO A 76 -11.53 0.44 4.87
C PRO A 76 -11.11 1.86 5.30
N HIS A 77 -9.85 2.03 5.70
CA HIS A 77 -9.27 3.26 6.23
C HIS A 77 -8.31 3.94 5.25
N MET A 78 -8.07 3.31 4.10
CA MET A 78 -7.21 3.81 3.04
C MET A 78 -7.98 4.78 2.15
N HIS A 79 -7.40 5.96 1.94
CA HIS A 79 -7.94 6.99 1.09
C HIS A 79 -6.96 7.31 -0.04
N LEU A 80 -7.44 7.20 -1.27
CA LEU A 80 -6.70 7.65 -2.45
C LEU A 80 -6.81 9.17 -2.58
N LEU A 81 -5.69 9.87 -2.51
CA LEU A 81 -5.64 11.32 -2.71
C LEU A 81 -5.34 11.66 -4.17
N ARG A 82 -4.43 10.90 -4.78
CA ARG A 82 -4.02 11.07 -6.18
C ARG A 82 -3.46 9.76 -6.74
N LEU A 83 -3.80 9.47 -7.99
CA LEU A 83 -3.27 8.37 -8.79
C LEU A 83 -2.81 8.91 -10.13
N ASN A 84 -1.55 8.66 -10.47
CA ASN A 84 -0.95 9.09 -11.74
C ASN A 84 -0.39 7.86 -12.46
N PRO A 85 -1.04 7.39 -13.54
CA PRO A 85 -0.45 6.36 -14.39
C PRO A 85 0.69 6.93 -15.22
N SER A 86 1.74 6.13 -15.42
CA SER A 86 2.78 6.45 -16.40
C SER A 86 2.22 6.45 -17.83
N ALA A 87 2.89 7.15 -18.74
CA ALA A 87 2.46 7.24 -20.14
C ALA A 87 2.37 5.87 -20.83
N ASP A 88 3.27 4.95 -20.49
CA ASP A 88 3.30 3.57 -20.99
C ASP A 88 2.41 2.61 -20.20
N LYS A 89 1.79 3.07 -19.11
CA LYS A 89 0.95 2.27 -18.21
C LYS A 89 1.69 1.07 -17.60
N ASN A 90 2.99 1.18 -17.42
CA ASN A 90 3.78 0.17 -16.72
C ASN A 90 4.01 0.52 -15.24
N SER A 91 3.70 1.74 -14.82
CA SER A 91 3.73 2.11 -13.41
C SER A 91 2.62 3.06 -13.01
N LEU A 92 2.31 3.06 -11.71
CA LEU A 92 1.40 3.97 -11.05
C LEU A 92 2.15 4.67 -9.93
N THR A 93 1.95 5.98 -9.79
CA THR A 93 2.34 6.74 -8.60
C THR A 93 1.09 7.12 -7.81
N LEU A 94 1.03 6.75 -6.54
CA LEU A 94 -0.11 6.96 -5.67
C LEU A 94 0.28 7.83 -4.47
N PHE A 95 -0.60 8.77 -4.14
CA PHE A 95 -0.57 9.49 -2.86
C PHE A 95 -1.76 9.02 -2.04
N LEU A 96 -1.46 8.51 -0.86
CA LEU A 96 -2.40 7.79 -0.02
C LEU A 96 -2.45 8.44 1.36
N PHE A 97 -3.61 8.33 2.00
CA PHE A 97 -3.81 8.69 3.39
C PHE A 97 -4.46 7.52 4.11
N ASP A 98 -3.83 7.05 5.18
CA ASP A 98 -4.28 5.89 5.95
C ASP A 98 -4.73 6.34 7.35
N THR A 99 -5.96 6.01 7.72
CA THR A 99 -6.52 6.32 9.03
C THR A 99 -6.65 5.11 9.96
N TYR A 100 -6.07 3.96 9.59
CA TYR A 100 -6.19 2.69 10.33
C TYR A 100 -5.66 2.81 11.76
N LEU A 101 -4.46 3.38 11.93
CA LEU A 101 -3.86 3.67 13.24
C LEU A 101 -4.48 4.92 13.88
N SER A 102 -5.80 4.91 14.01
CA SER A 102 -6.64 6.03 14.42
C SER A 102 -6.20 6.68 15.74
N ASN A 103 -5.64 5.90 16.67
CA ASN A 103 -5.14 6.39 17.96
C ASN A 103 -3.85 7.20 17.85
N TRP A 104 -3.12 7.09 16.74
CA TRP A 104 -1.86 7.83 16.51
C TRP A 104 -2.11 9.21 15.91
N PHE A 105 -3.26 9.38 15.25
CA PHE A 105 -3.65 10.63 14.63
C PHE A 105 -4.86 11.17 15.37
N THR A 106 -4.68 12.19 16.20
CA THR A 106 -5.73 12.69 17.10
C THR A 106 -6.05 14.16 16.88
N ASP A 107 -5.30 14.83 16.00
CA ASP A 107 -5.47 16.24 15.65
C ASP A 107 -5.59 16.39 14.13
N VAL A 108 -6.31 17.42 13.67
CA VAL A 108 -6.44 17.71 12.24
C VAL A 108 -5.10 17.93 11.55
N ARG A 109 -4.09 18.41 12.28
CA ARG A 109 -2.73 18.64 11.78
C ARG A 109 -1.99 17.34 11.46
N ASP A 110 -2.47 16.21 11.96
CA ASP A 110 -1.92 14.89 11.67
C ASP A 110 -2.28 14.43 10.25
N ALA A 111 -3.23 15.09 9.58
CA ALA A 111 -3.52 14.90 8.17
C ALA A 111 -2.34 15.16 7.22
N ARG A 112 -1.23 15.71 7.73
CA ARG A 112 0.01 15.85 6.96
C ARG A 112 0.74 14.52 6.74
N TYR A 113 0.38 13.48 7.49
CA TYR A 113 1.05 12.18 7.47
C TYR A 113 0.37 11.25 6.48
N GLY A 114 0.98 11.05 5.32
CA GLY A 114 0.47 10.15 4.28
C GLY A 114 1.55 9.21 3.77
N PHE A 115 1.25 8.58 2.63
CA PHE A 115 2.14 7.63 1.97
C PHE A 115 2.27 7.92 0.49
N LEU A 116 3.46 7.74 -0.04
CA LEU A 116 3.76 7.69 -1.47
C LEU A 116 4.01 6.23 -1.85
N ALA A 117 3.27 5.73 -2.82
CA ALA A 117 3.54 4.43 -3.40
C ALA A 117 3.92 4.56 -4.88
N VAL A 118 4.89 3.78 -5.32
CA VAL A 118 5.14 3.50 -6.73
C VAL A 118 4.89 2.02 -6.95
N ALA A 119 3.97 1.70 -7.86
CA ALA A 119 3.62 0.35 -8.20
C ALA A 119 3.95 0.06 -9.66
N GLU A 120 4.52 -1.10 -9.92
CA GLU A 120 4.87 -1.59 -11.26
C GLU A 120 3.86 -2.61 -11.74
N ARG A 121 3.62 -2.64 -13.05
CA ARG A 121 2.69 -3.59 -13.65
C ARG A 121 3.30 -4.98 -13.71
N TYR A 122 2.61 -5.95 -13.12
CA TYR A 122 2.93 -7.37 -13.17
C TYR A 122 2.10 -8.04 -14.28
N GLN A 123 2.77 -8.65 -15.27
CA GLN A 123 2.10 -9.33 -16.39
C GLN A 123 2.54 -10.79 -16.61
N ASN A 124 3.24 -11.38 -15.63
CA ASN A 124 3.73 -12.75 -15.73
C ASN A 124 2.62 -13.77 -15.41
N HIS A 125 2.80 -15.01 -15.86
CA HIS A 125 1.91 -16.15 -15.59
C HIS A 125 0.41 -15.89 -15.86
N GLY A 126 0.10 -15.02 -16.82
CA GLY A 126 -1.28 -14.68 -17.21
C GLY A 126 -2.02 -13.77 -16.23
N CYS A 127 -1.33 -13.20 -15.25
CA CYS A 127 -1.89 -12.19 -14.35
C CYS A 127 -1.69 -10.78 -14.92
N ASP A 128 -2.51 -9.82 -14.49
CA ASP A 128 -2.36 -8.40 -14.84
C ASP A 128 -2.82 -7.54 -13.66
N PHE A 129 -1.87 -7.00 -12.91
CA PHE A 129 -2.11 -6.15 -11.75
C PHE A 129 -0.91 -5.22 -11.52
N TYR A 130 -1.01 -4.34 -10.53
CA TYR A 130 0.11 -3.49 -10.11
C TYR A 130 0.58 -3.90 -8.73
N ILE A 131 1.89 -3.92 -8.51
CA ILE A 131 2.51 -4.31 -7.24
C ILE A 131 3.47 -3.22 -6.80
N ALA A 132 3.38 -2.82 -5.53
CA ALA A 132 4.25 -1.79 -4.99
C ALA A 132 5.73 -2.23 -5.00
N SER A 133 6.59 -1.47 -5.66
CA SER A 133 8.04 -1.58 -5.50
C SER A 133 8.58 -0.53 -4.52
N TYR A 134 7.80 0.53 -4.28
CA TYR A 134 8.11 1.60 -3.35
C TYR A 134 6.86 1.94 -2.53
N TYR A 135 6.99 2.02 -1.20
CA TYR A 135 5.90 2.45 -0.31
C TYR A 135 6.48 3.19 0.89
N HIS A 136 6.41 4.52 0.88
CA HIS A 136 7.12 5.35 1.85
C HIS A 136 6.19 6.33 2.52
N PHE A 137 6.42 6.54 3.81
CA PHE A 137 5.84 7.65 4.53
C PHE A 137 6.20 8.99 3.85
N SER A 138 5.23 9.89 3.77
CA SER A 138 5.41 11.19 3.12
C SER A 138 4.63 12.29 3.82
N TYR A 139 5.21 13.48 3.83
CA TYR A 139 4.49 14.69 4.22
C TYR A 139 3.62 15.17 3.06
N LEU A 140 2.31 15.07 3.24
CA LEU A 140 1.34 15.60 2.30
C LEU A 140 1.41 17.13 2.32
N VAL A 141 1.32 17.72 1.12
CA VAL A 141 1.34 19.17 0.90
C VAL A 141 0.29 19.57 -0.11
N GLY A 142 -0.02 20.86 -0.20
CA GLY A 142 -0.91 21.39 -1.23
C GLY A 142 -2.28 20.72 -1.24
N ARG A 143 -2.71 20.25 -2.41
CA ARG A 143 -4.05 19.69 -2.62
C ARG A 143 -4.25 18.40 -1.83
N GLU A 144 -3.25 17.52 -1.82
CA GLU A 144 -3.31 16.25 -1.12
C GLU A 144 -3.48 16.44 0.39
N TYR A 145 -2.79 17.43 0.97
CA TYR A 145 -2.96 17.79 2.37
C TYR A 145 -4.37 18.31 2.67
N GLU A 146 -4.90 19.21 1.86
CA GLU A 146 -6.25 19.74 2.10
C GLU A 146 -7.32 18.63 2.02
N MET A 147 -7.20 17.70 1.07
CA MET A 147 -8.07 16.51 1.00
C MET A 147 -7.94 15.63 2.26
N ALA A 148 -6.72 15.33 2.70
CA ALA A 148 -6.49 14.55 3.92
C ALA A 148 -7.04 15.25 5.16
N ARG A 149 -6.98 16.58 5.24
CA ARG A 149 -7.57 17.35 6.35
C ARG A 149 -9.08 17.21 6.39
N GLU A 150 -9.76 17.29 5.24
CA GLU A 150 -11.21 17.11 5.18
C GLU A 150 -11.62 15.71 5.66
N ILE A 151 -10.91 14.67 5.22
CA ILE A 151 -11.08 13.29 5.70
C ILE A 151 -10.88 13.21 7.22
N MET A 152 -9.80 13.81 7.72
CA MET A 152 -9.49 13.81 9.15
C MET A 152 -10.55 14.54 9.98
N GLN A 153 -11.07 15.67 9.50
CA GLN A 153 -12.13 16.43 10.17
C GLN A 153 -13.42 15.60 10.29
N GLN A 154 -13.80 14.91 9.22
CA GLN A 154 -14.99 14.05 9.22
C GLN A 154 -14.83 12.93 10.26
N ARG A 155 -13.68 12.26 10.29
CA ARG A 155 -13.39 11.21 11.26
C ARG A 155 -13.36 11.70 12.71
N LEU A 156 -12.82 12.89 12.98
CA LEU A 156 -12.74 13.45 14.33
C LEU A 156 -14.09 13.98 14.86
N SER A 157 -15.08 14.14 13.99
CA SER A 157 -16.40 14.65 14.33
C SER A 157 -17.48 13.56 14.44
N SER A 158 -17.17 12.33 14.05
CA SER A 158 -18.01 11.12 14.22
C SER A 158 -17.78 10.47 15.57
#